data_AF-A0A1Y1LFK5-F1
#
_entry.id   AF-A0A1Y1LFK5-F1
#
_cell.length_a   1.000
_cell.length_b   1.000
_cell.length_c   1.000
_cell.angle_alpha   90.00
_cell.angle_beta   90.00
_cell.angle_gamma   90.00
#
_symmetry.space_group_name_H-M   'P 1'
#
loop_
_entity.id
_entity.type
_entity.pdbx_description
1 polymer ?
#
loop_
_entity_poly.entity_id
_entity_poly.type
_entity_poly.pdbx_seq_one_letter_code
_entity_poly.pdbx_strand_id
1 'polypeptide(L)'
;MSGSNMPDIPLLRRYGLDALIEEERDHDYDILPIAIDFNNLTANIVTYISGYVIKMLKRRFKCPDCVEGCIGHEFDEDYRFLFKKNKGGLYIPTKGVTTICLSVEGCIRRFMDATEGRIPRESNFFETFTIAISQKFYGQGKVLFPHLEEHFIDYSTITNNHTASLIKAIVGA
;
A
#
# COMPACT_ATOMS: atom_id res chain seq x y z
N MET A 1 7.30 24.22 6.19
CA MET A 1 7.31 23.56 7.52
C MET A 1 7.66 22.11 7.28
N SER A 2 8.86 21.74 7.71
CA SER A 2 9.54 20.47 7.43
C SER A 2 8.95 19.38 8.32
N GLY A 3 8.04 18.56 7.78
CA GLY A 3 7.59 17.33 8.42
C GLY A 3 8.64 16.25 8.21
N SER A 4 9.23 15.77 9.31
CA SER A 4 10.17 14.65 9.32
C SER A 4 9.56 13.42 8.65
N ASN A 5 10.18 12.92 7.57
CA ASN A 5 9.78 11.73 6.80
C ASN A 5 9.94 10.40 7.57
N MET A 6 10.04 10.44 8.91
CA MET A 6 10.35 9.29 9.74
C MET A 6 9.13 8.91 10.59
N PRO A 7 8.74 7.62 10.62
CA PRO A 7 7.60 7.19 11.41
C PRO A 7 7.90 7.29 12.92
N ASP A 8 6.88 7.58 13.71
CA ASP A 8 6.93 7.51 15.17
C ASP A 8 7.05 6.05 15.65
N ILE A 9 8.29 5.59 15.84
CA ILE A 9 8.62 4.21 16.21
C ILE A 9 7.95 3.79 17.53
N PRO A 10 8.02 4.56 18.64
CA PRO A 10 7.29 4.23 19.86
C PRO A 10 5.80 4.02 19.65
N LEU A 11 5.17 4.84 18.79
CA LEU A 11 3.76 4.71 18.47
C LEU A 11 3.45 3.41 17.72
N LEU A 12 4.28 3.01 16.74
CA LEU A 12 4.12 1.74 16.02
C LEU A 12 4.21 0.52 16.94
N ARG A 13 5.20 0.49 17.85
CA ARG A 13 5.38 -0.61 18.82
C ARG A 13 4.15 -0.77 19.72
N ARG A 14 3.58 0.35 20.18
CA ARG A 14 2.37 0.34 21.01
C ARG A 14 1.19 -0.36 20.32
N TYR A 15 1.15 -0.34 19.00
CA TYR A 15 0.10 -0.93 18.18
C TYR A 15 0.48 -2.29 17.57
N GLY A 16 1.55 -2.94 18.06
CA GLY A 16 1.97 -4.27 17.58
C GLY A 16 2.45 -4.28 16.13
N LEU A 17 2.92 -3.13 15.63
CA LEU A 17 3.42 -2.94 14.27
C LEU A 17 4.95 -3.05 14.21
N ASP A 18 5.56 -3.81 15.10
CA ASP A 18 7.01 -4.01 15.19
C ASP A 18 7.60 -4.51 13.86
N ALA A 19 6.85 -5.31 13.11
CA ALA A 19 7.25 -5.80 11.79
C ALA A 19 7.33 -4.71 10.70
N LEU A 20 6.89 -3.48 10.97
CA LEU A 20 7.09 -2.31 10.11
C LEU A 20 8.34 -1.51 10.47
N ILE A 21 8.93 -1.77 11.64
CA ILE A 21 10.17 -1.14 12.07
C ILE A 21 11.28 -2.01 11.49
N GLU A 22 11.96 -1.51 10.46
CA GLU A 22 13.14 -2.18 9.91
C GLU A 22 14.16 -2.38 11.04
N GLU A 23 14.33 -3.62 11.50
CA GLU A 23 15.60 -3.99 12.12
C GLU A 23 16.56 -4.19 10.95
N GLU A 24 17.61 -3.37 10.88
CA GLU A 24 18.83 -3.69 10.15
C GLU A 24 19.34 -5.05 10.64
N ARG A 25 18.80 -6.13 10.09
CA ARG A 25 19.41 -7.45 10.18
C ARG A 25 20.37 -7.51 9.00
N ASP A 26 21.61 -7.19 9.32
CA ASP A 26 22.77 -7.51 8.53
C ASP A 26 22.67 -8.98 8.09
N HIS A 27 22.80 -9.20 6.79
CA HIS A 27 22.80 -10.49 6.07
C HIS A 27 21.47 -11.02 5.48
N ASP A 28 21.50 -10.96 4.15
CA ASP A 28 20.93 -11.86 3.14
C ASP A 28 19.48 -11.61 2.67
N TYR A 29 19.36 -11.74 1.35
CA TYR A 29 18.29 -11.28 0.50
C TYR A 29 16.94 -11.96 0.77
N ASP A 30 15.88 -11.35 0.23
CA ASP A 30 14.46 -11.71 0.34
C ASP A 30 13.75 -11.30 1.64
N ILE A 31 13.54 -9.99 1.82
CA ILE A 31 12.38 -9.50 2.58
C ILE A 31 11.13 -9.88 1.78
N LEU A 32 10.69 -11.14 1.92
CA LEU A 32 9.35 -11.53 1.56
C LEU A 32 8.40 -10.63 2.37
N PRO A 33 7.44 -9.94 1.73
CA PRO A 33 6.47 -9.15 2.46
C PRO A 33 5.82 -10.08 3.48
N ILE A 34 5.75 -9.63 4.73
CA ILE A 34 5.07 -10.29 5.86
C ILE A 34 3.99 -11.23 5.30
N ALA A 35 4.30 -12.52 5.22
CA ALA A 35 3.44 -13.49 4.56
C ALA A 35 2.24 -13.68 5.47
N ILE A 36 1.21 -12.88 5.22
CA ILE A 36 -0.10 -13.06 5.82
C ILE A 36 -0.81 -13.96 4.83
N ASP A 37 -0.91 -15.24 5.21
CA ASP A 37 -1.71 -16.21 4.46
C ASP A 37 -3.18 -15.78 4.54
N PHE A 38 -3.56 -14.94 3.61
CA PHE A 38 -4.94 -14.59 3.38
C PHE A 38 -5.62 -15.76 2.71
N ASN A 39 -6.73 -16.22 3.28
CA ASN A 39 -7.60 -17.13 2.54
C ASN A 39 -8.11 -16.46 1.25
N ASN A 40 -8.47 -17.27 0.25
CA ASN A 40 -8.92 -16.80 -1.06
C ASN A 40 -10.07 -15.78 -0.98
N LEU A 41 -10.91 -15.86 0.06
CA LEU A 41 -11.99 -14.89 0.27
C LEU A 41 -11.45 -13.50 0.66
N THR A 42 -10.48 -13.44 1.56
CA THR A 42 -9.89 -12.16 2.00
C THR A 42 -9.12 -11.51 0.87
N ALA A 43 -8.35 -12.29 0.10
CA ALA A 43 -7.69 -11.81 -1.10
C ALA A 43 -8.70 -11.21 -2.10
N ASN A 44 -9.80 -11.91 -2.36
CA ASN A 44 -10.89 -11.41 -3.23
C ASN A 44 -11.55 -10.12 -2.73
N ILE A 45 -11.75 -9.98 -1.41
CA ILE A 45 -12.32 -8.78 -0.80
C ILE A 45 -11.34 -7.61 -0.93
N VAL A 46 -10.06 -7.84 -0.64
CA VAL A 46 -9.03 -6.81 -0.75
C VAL A 46 -8.88 -6.35 -2.20
N THR A 47 -8.86 -7.26 -3.17
CA THR A 47 -8.87 -6.91 -4.61
C THR A 47 -10.06 -6.03 -4.99
N TYR A 48 -11.25 -6.29 -4.42
CA TYR A 48 -12.41 -5.41 -4.61
C TYR A 48 -12.20 -4.02 -4.02
N ILE A 49 -11.64 -3.93 -2.81
CA ILE A 49 -11.30 -2.65 -2.16
C ILE A 49 -10.24 -1.89 -2.97
N SER A 50 -9.23 -2.57 -3.50
CA SER A 50 -8.19 -1.98 -4.35
C SER A 50 -8.77 -1.29 -5.61
N GLY A 51 -9.87 -1.81 -6.16
CA GLY A 51 -10.60 -1.13 -7.24
C GLY A 51 -11.19 0.23 -6.82
N TYR A 52 -11.57 0.39 -5.55
CA TYR A 52 -12.01 1.67 -4.98
C TYR A 52 -10.82 2.60 -4.67
N VAL A 53 -9.69 2.05 -4.22
CA VAL A 53 -8.44 2.81 -4.02
C VAL A 53 -8.05 3.55 -5.31
N ILE A 54 -8.11 2.89 -6.46
CA ILE A 54 -7.82 3.54 -7.75
C ILE A 54 -8.82 4.66 -8.07
N LYS A 55 -10.09 4.47 -7.75
CA LYS A 55 -11.13 5.50 -7.90
C LYS A 55 -10.81 6.73 -7.03
N MET A 56 -10.23 6.53 -5.85
CA MET A 56 -9.76 7.61 -4.97
C MET A 56 -8.51 8.29 -5.54
N LEU A 57 -7.55 7.52 -6.07
CA LEU A 57 -6.36 8.04 -6.73
C LEU A 57 -6.72 8.94 -7.91
N LYS A 58 -7.64 8.53 -8.79
CA LYS A 58 -8.11 9.38 -9.92
C LYS A 58 -8.66 10.74 -9.49
N ARG A 59 -9.14 10.87 -8.25
CA ARG A 59 -9.66 12.13 -7.71
C ARG A 59 -8.59 12.99 -7.05
N ARG A 60 -7.53 12.38 -6.52
CA ARG A 60 -6.58 13.04 -5.59
C ARG A 60 -5.15 13.10 -6.09
N PHE A 61 -4.71 12.12 -6.89
CA PHE A 61 -3.34 12.04 -7.40
C PHE A 61 -3.22 12.76 -8.74
N LYS A 62 -2.19 13.61 -8.89
CA LYS A 62 -2.10 14.57 -10.00
C LYS A 62 -1.52 13.99 -11.29
N CYS A 63 -0.60 13.04 -11.19
CA CYS A 63 0.07 12.48 -12.36
C CYS A 63 -0.82 11.43 -13.04
N PRO A 64 -1.30 11.66 -14.28
CA PRO A 64 -2.19 10.74 -14.97
C PRO A 64 -1.50 9.41 -15.28
N ASP A 65 -0.21 9.42 -15.66
CA ASP A 65 0.53 8.20 -16.00
C ASP A 65 0.65 7.26 -14.80
N CYS A 66 0.95 7.79 -13.61
CA CYS A 66 0.97 7.01 -12.38
C CYS A 66 -0.38 6.37 -12.06
N VAL A 67 -1.48 7.11 -12.29
CA VAL A 67 -2.82 6.61 -12.01
C VAL A 67 -3.23 5.55 -13.04
N GLU A 68 -2.90 5.75 -14.31
CA GLU A 68 -3.16 4.78 -15.36
C GLU A 68 -2.35 3.51 -15.16
N GLY A 69 -1.08 3.62 -14.73
CA GLY A 69 -0.25 2.48 -14.37
C GLY A 69 -0.74 1.67 -13.14
N CYS A 70 -1.76 2.15 -12.43
CA CYS A 70 -2.44 1.41 -11.36
C CYS A 70 -3.64 0.59 -11.89
N ILE A 71 -4.09 0.81 -13.12
CA ILE A 71 -5.24 0.14 -13.72
C ILE A 71 -4.75 -1.11 -14.46
N GLY A 72 -5.27 -2.26 -14.04
CA GLY A 72 -5.00 -3.56 -14.67
C GLY A 72 -5.95 -3.84 -15.84
N HIS A 73 -5.50 -4.70 -16.74
CA HIS A 73 -6.30 -5.23 -17.85
C HIS A 73 -6.48 -6.75 -17.80
N GLU A 74 -5.74 -7.42 -16.92
CA GLU A 74 -5.72 -8.88 -16.78
C GLU A 74 -6.60 -9.34 -15.61
N PHE A 75 -7.14 -10.55 -15.75
CA PHE A 75 -8.02 -11.19 -14.77
C PHE A 75 -7.35 -12.40 -14.14
N ASP A 76 -7.43 -12.49 -12.81
CA ASP A 76 -6.99 -13.63 -12.01
C ASP A 76 -8.16 -14.17 -11.15
N GLU A 77 -8.01 -15.34 -10.52
CA GLU A 77 -9.02 -15.92 -9.64
C GLU A 77 -9.40 -15.01 -8.46
N ASP A 78 -8.47 -14.17 -8.02
CA ASP A 78 -8.66 -13.18 -6.95
C ASP A 78 -9.58 -12.01 -7.33
N TYR A 79 -10.03 -11.93 -8.59
CA TYR A 79 -10.90 -10.86 -9.09
C TYR A 79 -12.37 -11.29 -9.16
N ARG A 80 -12.70 -12.53 -8.77
CA ARG A 80 -14.07 -13.09 -8.86
C ARG A 80 -15.09 -12.25 -8.09
N PHE A 81 -14.75 -11.82 -6.88
CA PHE A 81 -15.65 -10.97 -6.09
C PHE A 81 -15.80 -9.57 -6.70
N LEU A 82 -14.69 -8.99 -7.18
CA LEU A 82 -14.72 -7.72 -7.89
C LEU A 82 -15.68 -7.77 -9.05
N PHE A 83 -15.53 -8.74 -9.95
CA PHE A 83 -16.40 -8.88 -11.12
C PHE A 83 -17.88 -9.05 -10.75
N LYS A 84 -18.18 -9.92 -9.77
CA LYS A 84 -19.56 -10.16 -9.32
C LYS A 84 -20.22 -8.90 -8.73
N LYS A 85 -19.44 -7.97 -8.16
CA LYS A 85 -19.96 -6.80 -7.44
C LYS A 85 -19.63 -5.46 -8.11
N ASN A 86 -18.88 -5.43 -9.21
CA ASN A 86 -18.34 -4.20 -9.79
C ASN A 86 -19.43 -3.18 -10.15
N LYS A 87 -20.62 -3.58 -10.62
CA LYS A 87 -21.71 -2.67 -11.05
C LYS A 87 -21.24 -1.51 -11.96
N GLY A 88 -20.09 -1.64 -12.64
CA GLY A 88 -19.45 -0.61 -13.46
C GLY A 88 -18.79 0.54 -12.68
N GLY A 89 -18.69 0.46 -11.36
CA GLY A 89 -18.30 1.58 -10.51
C GLY A 89 -16.84 1.59 -10.04
N LEU A 90 -16.09 0.50 -10.26
CA LEU A 90 -14.72 0.28 -9.79
C LEU A 90 -13.78 -0.11 -10.93
N TYR A 91 -12.50 0.18 -10.73
CA TYR A 91 -11.42 -0.19 -11.64
C TYR A 91 -10.90 -1.59 -11.32
N ILE A 92 -10.32 -2.26 -12.32
CA ILE A 92 -9.52 -3.46 -12.11
C ILE A 92 -8.14 -3.00 -11.64
N PRO A 93 -7.68 -3.39 -10.45
CA PRO A 93 -6.35 -3.02 -9.97
C PRO A 93 -5.24 -3.83 -10.63
N THR A 94 -4.04 -3.26 -10.71
CA THR A 94 -2.83 -4.07 -10.98
C THR A 94 -2.47 -4.93 -9.77
N LYS A 95 -1.60 -5.93 -9.99
CA LYS A 95 -1.04 -6.75 -8.91
C LYS A 95 -0.30 -5.88 -7.89
N GLY A 96 0.45 -4.86 -8.31
CA GLY A 96 1.16 -3.94 -7.41
C GLY A 96 0.23 -3.22 -6.43
N VAL A 97 -0.90 -2.67 -6.89
CA VAL A 97 -1.89 -2.04 -6.01
C VAL A 97 -2.46 -3.06 -5.02
N THR A 98 -2.82 -4.25 -5.51
CA THR A 98 -3.41 -5.32 -4.69
C THR A 98 -2.43 -5.77 -3.60
N THR A 99 -1.15 -5.96 -3.94
CA THR A 99 -0.08 -6.31 -2.99
C THR A 99 0.06 -5.27 -1.87
N ILE A 100 0.05 -3.98 -2.21
CA ILE A 100 0.12 -2.92 -1.20
C ILE A 100 -1.11 -2.96 -0.30
N CYS A 101 -2.32 -3.08 -0.86
CA CYS A 101 -3.55 -3.16 -0.10
C CYS A 101 -3.61 -4.39 0.82
N LEU A 102 -3.09 -5.55 0.39
CA LEU A 102 -2.97 -6.75 1.23
C LEU A 102 -2.03 -6.52 2.42
N SER A 103 -0.90 -5.85 2.19
CA SER A 103 0.00 -5.47 3.28
C SER A 103 -0.67 -4.49 4.26
N VAL A 104 -1.46 -3.54 3.76
CA VAL A 104 -2.24 -2.61 4.59
C VAL A 104 -3.28 -3.36 5.42
N GLU A 105 -4.10 -4.22 4.81
CA GLU A 105 -5.09 -5.06 5.50
C GLU A 105 -4.44 -5.88 6.63
N GLY A 106 -3.28 -6.45 6.32
CA GLY A 106 -2.49 -7.19 7.29
C GLY A 106 -2.07 -6.40 8.52
N CYS A 107 -1.62 -5.16 8.30
CA CYS A 107 -1.25 -4.26 9.39
C CYS A 107 -2.49 -3.78 10.15
N ILE A 108 -3.62 -3.56 9.46
CA ILE A 108 -4.89 -3.21 10.08
C ILE A 108 -5.33 -4.30 11.05
N ARG A 109 -5.32 -5.57 10.62
CA ARG A 109 -5.65 -6.70 11.49
C ARG A 109 -4.78 -6.75 12.73
N ARG A 110 -3.46 -6.60 12.56
CA ARG A 110 -2.51 -6.62 13.69
C ARG A 110 -2.80 -5.54 14.72
N PHE A 111 -2.96 -4.29 14.30
CA PHE A 111 -3.24 -3.24 15.29
C PHE A 111 -4.63 -3.41 15.89
N MET A 112 -5.62 -3.88 15.11
CA MET A 112 -6.96 -4.15 15.64
C MET A 112 -6.94 -5.26 16.68
N ASP A 113 -6.15 -6.31 16.48
CA ASP A 113 -5.96 -7.38 17.47
C ASP A 113 -5.27 -6.83 18.73
N ALA A 114 -4.23 -5.99 18.57
CA ALA A 114 -3.51 -5.36 19.68
C ALA A 114 -4.37 -4.37 20.48
N THR A 115 -5.43 -3.81 19.89
CA THR A 115 -6.29 -2.80 20.52
C THR A 115 -7.67 -3.32 20.90
N GLU A 116 -7.91 -4.62 20.81
CA GLU A 116 -9.22 -5.24 21.03
C GLU A 116 -10.32 -4.61 20.16
N GLY A 117 -9.98 -4.31 18.90
CA GLY A 117 -10.86 -3.73 17.89
C GLY A 117 -11.05 -2.21 17.99
N ARG A 118 -10.26 -1.51 18.80
CA ARG A 118 -10.35 -0.05 18.93
C ARG A 118 -9.48 0.67 17.90
N ILE A 119 -10.05 1.64 17.22
CA ILE A 119 -9.30 2.51 16.31
C ILE A 119 -8.35 3.40 17.14
N PRO A 120 -7.06 3.51 16.76
CA PRO A 120 -6.10 4.42 17.37
C PRO A 120 -6.61 5.88 17.43
N ARG A 121 -6.34 6.57 18.53
CA ARG A 121 -6.85 7.94 18.79
C ARG A 121 -5.81 9.04 18.60
N GLU A 122 -4.54 8.67 18.54
CA GLU A 122 -3.44 9.60 18.36
C GLU A 122 -3.52 10.25 16.98
N SER A 123 -3.46 11.58 16.94
CA SER A 123 -3.67 12.35 15.71
C SER A 123 -2.64 12.08 14.63
N ASN A 124 -1.43 11.66 15.01
CA ASN A 124 -0.33 11.31 14.12
C ASN A 124 -0.28 9.81 13.77
N PHE A 125 -1.22 8.98 14.26
CA PHE A 125 -1.18 7.54 14.03
C PHE A 125 -1.26 7.20 12.55
N PHE A 126 -2.29 7.67 11.83
CA PHE A 126 -2.48 7.31 10.42
C PHE A 126 -1.38 7.87 9.51
N GLU A 127 -0.80 9.02 9.85
CA GLU A 127 0.38 9.55 9.18
C GLU A 127 1.59 8.62 9.39
N THR A 128 1.87 8.26 10.65
CA THR A 128 2.95 7.34 11.02
C THR A 128 2.77 5.97 10.35
N PHE A 129 1.55 5.44 10.40
CA PHE A 129 1.16 4.17 9.78
C PHE A 129 1.38 4.19 8.26
N THR A 130 0.94 5.27 7.60
CA THR A 130 1.12 5.44 6.15
C THR A 130 2.59 5.49 5.77
N ILE A 131 3.39 6.27 6.50
CA ILE A 131 4.84 6.38 6.26
C ILE A 131 5.51 5.01 6.43
N ALA A 132 5.24 4.32 7.54
CA ALA A 132 5.88 3.05 7.88
C ALA A 132 5.57 1.95 6.86
N ILE A 133 4.32 1.80 6.45
CA ILE A 133 3.95 0.81 5.42
C ILE A 133 4.55 1.19 4.07
N SER A 134 4.53 2.48 3.72
CA SER A 134 5.05 2.95 2.43
C SER A 134 6.56 2.70 2.29
N GLN A 135 7.33 2.86 3.37
CA GLN A 135 8.78 2.63 3.38
C GLN A 135 9.17 1.24 2.90
N LYS A 136 8.39 0.21 3.25
CA LYS A 136 8.62 -1.17 2.80
C LYS A 136 8.64 -1.33 1.28
N PHE A 137 8.01 -0.42 0.55
CA PHE A 137 7.79 -0.53 -0.89
C PHE A 137 8.62 0.46 -1.71
N TYR A 138 9.32 1.44 -1.11
CA TYR A 138 10.03 2.47 -1.90
C TYR A 138 11.11 1.90 -2.83
N GLY A 139 11.78 0.81 -2.44
CA GLY A 139 12.73 0.09 -3.29
C GLY A 139 12.10 -0.86 -4.32
N GLN A 140 10.78 -1.04 -4.29
CA GLN A 140 10.06 -2.06 -5.06
C GLN A 140 9.27 -1.47 -6.25
N GLY A 141 9.47 -0.19 -6.59
CA GLY A 141 8.71 0.49 -7.63
C GLY A 141 8.69 -0.25 -8.97
N LYS A 142 9.85 -0.74 -9.42
CA LYS A 142 10.00 -1.54 -10.64
C LYS A 142 9.23 -2.87 -10.60
N VAL A 143 9.20 -3.52 -9.44
CA VAL A 143 8.53 -4.81 -9.25
C VAL A 143 7.02 -4.62 -9.19
N LEU A 144 6.56 -3.58 -8.48
CA LEU A 144 5.13 -3.31 -8.26
C LEU A 144 4.47 -2.71 -9.51
N PHE A 145 5.19 -1.85 -10.23
CA PHE A 145 4.69 -1.12 -11.41
C PHE A 145 5.72 -1.16 -12.54
N PRO A 146 5.97 -2.32 -13.16
CA PRO A 146 6.98 -2.47 -14.20
C PRO A 146 6.75 -1.52 -15.40
N HIS A 147 5.49 -1.23 -15.73
CA HIS A 147 5.14 -0.30 -16.81
C HIS A 147 5.47 1.18 -16.52
N LEU A 148 5.81 1.52 -15.28
CA LEU A 148 6.18 2.88 -14.88
C LEU A 148 7.68 3.01 -14.60
N GLU A 149 8.51 2.01 -14.94
CA GLU A 149 9.95 2.04 -14.60
C GLU A 149 10.65 3.29 -15.15
N GLU A 150 10.53 3.56 -16.45
CA GLU A 150 11.14 4.74 -17.08
C GLU A 150 10.59 6.04 -16.48
N HIS A 151 9.27 6.12 -16.29
CA HIS A 151 8.61 7.25 -15.65
C HIS A 151 9.15 7.49 -14.23
N PHE A 152 9.34 6.45 -13.43
CA PHE A 152 9.90 6.58 -12.08
C PHE A 152 11.37 7.01 -12.08
N ILE A 153 12.15 6.62 -13.09
CA ILE A 153 13.52 7.09 -13.27
C ILE A 153 13.53 8.59 -13.55
N ASP A 154 12.68 9.05 -14.48
CA ASP A 154 12.55 10.47 -14.86
C ASP A 154 12.10 11.34 -13.67
N TYR A 155 11.31 10.76 -12.76
CA TYR A 155 10.77 11.41 -11.57
C TYR A 155 11.35 10.85 -10.27
N SER A 156 12.67 10.62 -10.21
CA SER A 156 13.36 10.04 -9.04
C SER A 156 13.97 11.07 -8.06
N THR A 157 13.80 12.37 -8.33
CA THR A 157 14.38 13.44 -7.51
C THR A 157 13.76 13.54 -6.11
N ILE A 158 14.49 14.11 -5.14
CA ILE A 158 14.04 14.26 -3.74
C ILE A 158 12.70 15.01 -3.64
N THR A 159 12.51 16.04 -4.46
CA THR A 159 11.32 16.91 -4.41
C THR A 159 10.17 16.42 -5.28
N ASN A 160 10.41 15.47 -6.18
CA ASN A 160 9.42 15.00 -7.14
C ASN A 160 9.47 13.48 -7.34
N ASN A 161 9.59 12.74 -6.23
CA ASN A 161 9.64 11.28 -6.27
C ASN A 161 8.23 10.70 -6.48
N HIS A 162 7.91 10.35 -7.73
CA HIS A 162 6.60 9.82 -8.09
C HIS A 162 6.35 8.44 -7.48
N THR A 163 7.36 7.57 -7.41
CA THR A 163 7.24 6.23 -6.80
C THR A 163 6.79 6.32 -5.34
N ALA A 164 7.52 7.09 -4.54
CA ALA A 164 7.22 7.25 -3.11
C ALA A 164 5.86 7.94 -2.91
N SER A 165 5.56 8.96 -3.72
CA SER A 165 4.28 9.68 -3.64
C SER A 165 3.09 8.79 -4.01
N LEU A 166 3.23 7.96 -5.05
CA LEU A 166 2.19 7.02 -5.48
C LEU A 166 1.93 5.94 -4.43
N ILE A 167 2.99 5.33 -3.88
CA ILE A 167 2.88 4.33 -2.82
C ILE A 167 2.19 4.93 -1.59
N LYS A 168 2.62 6.11 -1.12
CA LYS A 168 1.96 6.83 -0.02
C LYS A 168 0.48 7.08 -0.31
N ALA A 169 0.16 7.47 -1.54
CA ALA A 169 -1.22 7.74 -1.95
C ALA A 169 -2.08 6.47 -1.99
N ILE A 170 -1.52 5.31 -2.38
CA ILE A 170 -2.22 4.01 -2.35
C ILE A 170 -2.49 3.59 -0.89
N VAL A 171 -1.48 3.72 -0.02
CA VAL A 171 -1.60 3.33 1.41
C VAL A 171 -2.60 4.21 2.15
N GLY A 172 -2.63 5.51 1.87
CA GLY A 172 -3.49 6.49 2.55
C GLY A 172 -4.83 6.79 1.86
N ALA A 173 -5.23 6.02 0.84
CA ALA A 173 -6.43 6.26 0.04
C ALA A 173 -7.75 6.10 0.82
#